data_AF-A0A6G2VJZ8-F1
#
_entry.id   AF-A0A6G2VJZ8-F1
#
_cell.length_a   1.000
_cell.length_b   1.000
_cell.length_c   1.000
_cell.angle_alpha   90.00
_cell.angle_beta   90.00
_cell.angle_gamma   90.00
#
_symmetry.space_group_name_H-M   'P 1'
#
loop_
_entity.id
_entity.type
_entity.pdbx_description
1 polymer ?
#
loop_
_entity_poly.entity_id
_entity_poly.type
_entity_poly.pdbx_seq_one_letter_code
_entity_poly.pdbx_strand_id
1 'polypeptide(L)'
;GLEHSYEARLERLLLALHRLSGAAVLPAQTVDALAAAGRTGGTAPLPGTAAPEHTGGPAGTERGSLTVGAAKAGALLERQLTLARTRAHSTALQALGSSRFHAVADKVAVLASEVPLSPAAPVTGLHPLAGAAEERLTDAIAALPLITAGHPYNAEALVHGLSPDPSPHPQDGPWHQVRLLLRLHRYAREVLYRGEAPVDMRLLTAGQALNRHRDASEAAAAAAQAARTPRITPATAYALGVLHADQRHEVEAARFAFQQAWQRQPVDVP
;
A
#
# COMPACT_ATOMS: atom_id res chain seq x y z
N GLY A 1 -14.14 0.61 9.79
CA GLY A 1 -15.12 1.19 8.84
C GLY A 1 -14.41 1.97 7.75
N LEU A 2 -15.13 2.42 6.71
CA LEU A 2 -14.54 3.21 5.61
C LEU A 2 -13.88 4.52 6.10
N GLU A 3 -14.43 5.14 7.14
CA GLU A 3 -13.86 6.35 7.75
C GLU A 3 -12.40 6.18 8.18
N HIS A 4 -12.13 5.11 8.95
CA HIS A 4 -10.79 4.82 9.45
C HIS A 4 -9.82 4.51 8.31
N SER A 5 -10.32 3.89 7.22
CA SER A 5 -9.48 3.65 6.04
C SER A 5 -9.12 4.93 5.29
N TYR A 6 -9.99 5.94 5.26
CA TYR A 6 -9.67 7.23 4.64
C TYR A 6 -8.64 8.01 5.46
N GLU A 7 -8.75 7.97 6.79
CA GLU A 7 -7.80 8.60 7.70
C GLU A 7 -6.41 7.96 7.64
N ALA A 8 -6.33 6.64 7.78
CA ALA A 8 -5.06 5.91 7.65
C ALA A 8 -4.42 6.12 6.27
N ARG A 9 -5.23 6.20 5.21
CA ARG A 9 -4.74 6.50 3.86
C ARG A 9 -4.20 7.93 3.75
N LEU A 10 -4.88 8.90 4.35
CA LEU A 10 -4.42 10.29 4.37
C LEU A 10 -3.08 10.41 5.09
N GLU A 11 -2.96 9.84 6.29
CA GLU A 11 -1.72 9.82 7.06
C GLU A 11 -0.57 9.20 6.26
N ARG A 12 -0.81 8.02 5.65
CA ARG A 12 0.17 7.34 4.80
C ARG A 12 0.66 8.23 3.64
N LEU A 13 -0.26 8.86 2.91
CA LEU A 13 0.07 9.69 1.75
C LEU A 13 0.80 10.97 2.16
N LEU A 14 0.42 11.61 3.27
CA LEU A 14 1.11 12.79 3.78
C LEU A 14 2.52 12.43 4.24
N LEU A 15 2.70 11.34 4.99
CA LEU A 15 4.03 10.88 5.40
C LEU A 15 4.92 10.54 4.18
N ALA A 16 4.36 9.88 3.16
CA ALA A 16 5.09 9.62 1.92
C ALA A 16 5.49 10.92 1.21
N LEU A 17 4.59 11.90 1.09
CA LEU A 17 4.90 13.21 0.50
C LEU A 17 5.99 13.95 1.28
N HIS A 18 5.98 13.92 2.61
CA HIS A 18 7.03 14.53 3.42
C HIS A 18 8.38 13.85 3.20
N ARG A 19 8.41 12.51 3.16
CA ARG A 19 9.63 11.75 2.84
C ARG A 19 10.16 12.10 1.45
N LEU A 20 9.30 12.12 0.44
CA LEU A 20 9.68 12.40 -0.95
C LEU A 20 10.11 13.87 -1.16
N SER A 21 9.46 14.81 -0.48
CA SER A 21 9.82 16.23 -0.54
C SER A 21 11.11 16.55 0.20
N GLY A 22 11.43 15.82 1.29
CA GLY A 22 12.69 15.93 2.01
C GLY A 22 13.85 15.15 1.35
N ALA A 23 13.54 14.06 0.66
CA ALA A 23 14.51 13.19 -0.02
C ALA A 23 14.85 13.63 -1.46
N ALA A 24 14.51 14.86 -1.88
CA ALA A 24 14.98 15.45 -3.13
C ALA A 24 16.51 15.76 -3.12
N VAL A 25 17.29 14.94 -2.42
CA VAL A 25 18.72 14.74 -2.56
C VAL A 25 18.88 13.29 -3.06
N LEU A 26 18.69 13.08 -4.35
CA LEU A 26 19.10 11.82 -4.99
C LEU A 26 20.64 11.79 -5.07
N PRO A 27 21.26 10.61 -4.95
CA PRO A 27 22.71 10.46 -4.87
C PRO A 27 23.36 10.89 -6.18
N ALA A 28 24.41 11.71 -6.09
CA ALA A 28 25.29 12.00 -7.20
C ALA A 28 25.79 10.67 -7.78
N GLN A 29 25.39 10.37 -9.02
CA GLN A 29 25.96 9.26 -9.77
C GLN A 29 27.45 9.54 -9.92
N THR A 30 28.26 8.76 -9.20
CA THR A 30 29.71 8.69 -9.41
C THR A 30 29.97 8.02 -10.75
N VAL A 31 29.96 8.82 -11.81
CA VAL A 31 30.62 8.54 -13.07
C VAL A 31 31.69 9.60 -13.28
N ASP A 32 32.70 9.57 -12.42
CA ASP A 32 33.98 10.21 -12.77
C ASP A 32 35.14 9.47 -12.08
N ALA A 33 35.43 8.30 -12.61
CA ALA A 33 36.65 7.56 -12.30
C ALA A 33 37.19 6.97 -13.60
N LEU A 34 37.64 7.82 -14.53
CA LEU A 34 38.57 7.43 -15.60
C LEU A 34 39.30 8.60 -16.30
N ALA A 35 39.51 9.75 -15.64
CA ALA A 35 40.33 10.84 -16.19
C ALA A 35 41.43 11.29 -15.21
N ALA A 36 42.36 10.37 -14.92
CA ALA A 36 43.60 10.68 -14.23
C ALA A 36 44.80 10.25 -15.09
N ALA A 37 45.24 11.12 -16.02
CA ALA A 37 46.62 11.19 -16.50
C ALA A 37 46.78 12.38 -17.48
N GLY A 38 47.54 13.41 -17.07
CA GLY A 38 48.01 14.45 -18.00
C GLY A 38 48.25 15.83 -17.39
N ARG A 39 49.31 15.96 -16.57
CA ARG A 39 49.95 17.26 -16.23
C ARG A 39 50.59 17.82 -17.53
N THR A 40 50.70 19.12 -17.80
CA THR A 40 51.54 20.12 -17.10
C THR A 40 51.35 21.54 -17.66
N GLY A 41 51.51 22.55 -16.79
CA GLY A 41 51.98 23.92 -17.08
C GLY A 41 50.86 24.95 -17.18
N GLY A 42 50.85 26.10 -16.51
CA GLY A 42 51.81 26.79 -15.65
C GLY A 42 51.33 28.25 -15.51
N THR A 43 51.75 28.94 -14.45
CA THR A 43 51.58 30.37 -14.13
C THR A 43 50.31 30.84 -13.39
N ALA A 44 50.52 31.22 -12.12
CA ALA A 44 49.73 32.19 -11.35
C ALA A 44 50.52 33.54 -11.35
N PRO A 45 49.94 34.72 -11.00
CA PRO A 45 49.53 35.01 -9.61
C PRO A 45 48.30 35.95 -9.37
N LEU A 46 47.56 35.68 -8.27
CA LEU A 46 46.95 36.52 -7.18
C LEU A 46 46.53 38.01 -7.40
N PRO A 47 45.75 38.65 -6.49
CA PRO A 47 44.56 38.23 -5.72
C PRO A 47 43.42 39.29 -5.76
N GLY A 48 42.16 38.87 -5.57
CA GLY A 48 41.02 39.81 -5.48
C GLY A 48 39.90 39.24 -4.61
N THR A 49 39.81 39.76 -3.39
CA THR A 49 38.69 39.56 -2.45
C THR A 49 37.38 40.05 -3.06
N ALA A 50 36.47 39.11 -3.33
CA ALA A 50 35.04 39.38 -3.41
C ALA A 50 34.29 38.15 -2.87
N ALA A 51 33.36 38.40 -1.94
CA ALA A 51 32.51 37.41 -1.30
C ALA A 51 31.76 36.55 -2.32
N PRO A 52 31.37 35.29 -1.99
CA PRO A 52 30.51 34.54 -2.86
C PRO A 52 29.11 35.15 -2.75
N GLU A 53 28.74 35.97 -3.74
CA GLU A 53 27.34 36.22 -4.01
C GLU A 53 26.69 34.87 -4.30
N HIS A 54 25.74 34.49 -3.45
CA HIS A 54 24.90 33.32 -3.63
C HIS A 54 24.02 33.49 -4.87
N THR A 55 24.59 33.27 -6.05
CA THR A 55 23.82 33.07 -7.29
C THR A 55 23.12 31.73 -7.17
N GLY A 56 21.89 31.76 -6.65
CA GLY A 56 20.95 30.65 -6.73
C GLY A 56 20.72 30.29 -8.19
N GLY A 57 21.39 29.25 -8.67
CA GLY A 57 21.18 28.71 -10.00
C GLY A 57 19.74 28.18 -10.21
N PRO A 58 19.34 27.86 -11.46
CA PRO A 58 18.00 27.39 -11.81
C PRO A 58 17.51 26.20 -10.96
N ALA A 59 18.44 25.37 -10.47
CA ALA A 59 18.18 24.26 -9.56
C ALA A 59 17.52 24.67 -8.23
N GLY A 60 17.75 25.88 -7.72
CA GLY A 60 17.09 26.40 -6.50
C GLY A 60 15.60 26.72 -6.73
N THR A 61 15.29 27.29 -7.89
CA THR A 61 13.92 27.65 -8.28
C THR A 61 13.09 26.40 -8.61
N GLU A 62 13.69 25.43 -9.29
CA GLU A 62 13.04 24.13 -9.57
C GLU A 62 12.75 23.34 -8.29
N ARG A 63 13.69 23.29 -7.34
CA ARG A 63 13.44 22.68 -6.02
C ARG A 63 12.32 23.39 -5.26
N GLY A 64 12.30 24.72 -5.26
CA GLY A 64 11.20 25.48 -4.66
C GLY A 64 9.84 25.19 -5.31
N SER A 65 9.81 25.03 -6.63
CA SER A 65 8.59 24.65 -7.36
C SER A 65 8.10 23.24 -6.99
N LEU A 66 9.01 22.27 -6.84
CA LEU A 66 8.70 20.89 -6.46
C LEU A 66 8.19 20.77 -5.02
N THR A 67 8.80 21.49 -4.08
CA THR A 67 8.33 21.50 -2.68
C THR A 67 6.96 22.17 -2.55
N VAL A 68 6.72 23.27 -3.27
CA VAL A 68 5.39 23.89 -3.37
C VAL A 68 4.40 22.96 -4.05
N GLY A 69 4.82 22.20 -5.07
CA GLY A 69 4.03 21.17 -5.73
C GLY A 69 3.58 20.07 -4.77
N ALA A 70 4.49 19.56 -3.95
CA ALA A 70 4.22 18.55 -2.91
C ALA A 70 3.29 19.08 -1.81
N ALA A 71 3.49 20.32 -1.34
CA ALA A 71 2.60 20.94 -0.35
C ALA A 71 1.16 21.09 -0.90
N LYS A 72 1.02 21.53 -2.16
CA LYS A 72 -0.30 21.63 -2.82
C LYS A 72 -0.93 20.25 -3.06
N ALA A 73 -0.14 19.24 -3.39
CA ALA A 73 -0.62 17.86 -3.50
C ALA A 73 -1.15 17.33 -2.15
N GLY A 74 -0.42 17.60 -1.07
CA GLY A 74 -0.85 17.26 0.29
C GLY A 74 -2.18 17.92 0.66
N ALA A 75 -2.30 19.23 0.48
CA ALA A 75 -3.54 19.97 0.76
C ALA A 75 -4.72 19.48 -0.09
N LEU A 76 -4.48 19.10 -1.35
CA LEU A 76 -5.52 18.54 -2.22
C LEU A 76 -6.01 17.19 -1.69
N LEU A 77 -5.09 16.28 -1.34
CA LEU A 77 -5.42 14.95 -0.81
C LEU A 77 -6.14 15.05 0.54
N GLU A 78 -5.67 15.93 1.43
CA GLU A 78 -6.30 16.20 2.72
C GLU A 78 -7.75 16.64 2.55
N ARG A 79 -8.00 17.62 1.68
CA ARG A 79 -9.37 18.07 1.38
C ARG A 79 -10.24 16.94 0.84
N GLN A 80 -9.74 16.17 -0.14
CA GLN A 80 -10.52 15.10 -0.78
C GLN A 80 -10.83 13.95 0.17
N LEU A 81 -9.83 13.46 0.90
CA LEU A 81 -9.99 12.32 1.81
C LEU A 81 -10.78 12.69 3.07
N THR A 82 -10.65 13.92 3.57
CA THR A 82 -11.48 14.40 4.69
C THR A 82 -12.95 14.46 4.28
N LEU A 83 -13.25 15.01 3.09
CA LEU A 83 -14.61 15.05 2.59
C LEU A 83 -15.18 13.65 2.31
N ALA A 84 -14.36 12.73 1.80
CA ALA A 84 -14.74 11.32 1.66
C ALA A 84 -15.04 10.67 3.02
N ARG A 85 -14.22 10.96 4.04
CA ARG A 85 -14.42 10.51 5.42
C ARG A 85 -15.75 11.00 5.99
N THR A 86 -16.04 12.30 5.90
CA THR A 86 -17.31 12.87 6.40
C THR A 86 -18.52 12.25 5.70
N ARG A 87 -18.45 12.04 4.38
CA ARG A 87 -19.52 11.36 3.63
C ARG A 87 -19.70 9.90 4.08
N ALA A 88 -18.60 9.18 4.25
CA ALA A 88 -18.63 7.80 4.75
C ALA A 88 -19.22 7.73 6.16
N HIS A 89 -18.91 8.72 7.02
CA HIS A 89 -19.47 8.84 8.36
C HIS A 89 -20.98 9.02 8.36
N SER A 90 -21.49 10.01 7.63
CA SER A 90 -22.93 10.21 7.52
C SER A 90 -23.64 8.98 6.93
N THR A 91 -23.03 8.33 5.93
CA THR A 91 -23.57 7.09 5.33
C THR A 91 -23.58 5.93 6.33
N ALA A 92 -22.54 5.81 7.16
CA ALA A 92 -22.48 4.78 8.20
C ALA A 92 -23.56 5.00 9.26
N LEU A 93 -23.75 6.24 9.73
CA LEU A 93 -24.81 6.57 10.69
C LEU A 93 -26.21 6.31 10.11
N GLN A 94 -26.44 6.67 8.84
CA GLN A 94 -27.70 6.36 8.15
C GLN A 94 -27.92 4.84 8.03
N ALA A 95 -26.87 4.08 7.71
CA ALA A 95 -26.96 2.63 7.65
C ALA A 95 -27.28 2.02 9.02
N LEU A 96 -26.67 2.50 10.10
CA LEU A 96 -26.93 2.04 11.47
C LEU A 96 -28.37 2.31 11.92
N GLY A 97 -28.98 3.42 11.49
CA GLY A 97 -30.39 3.73 11.76
C GLY A 97 -31.38 3.06 10.80
N SER A 98 -30.92 2.23 9.85
CA SER A 98 -31.78 1.62 8.84
C SER A 98 -32.46 0.35 9.34
N SER A 99 -33.67 0.08 8.85
CA SER A 99 -34.38 -1.18 9.11
C SER A 99 -33.58 -2.41 8.68
N ARG A 100 -32.77 -2.30 7.62
CA ARG A 100 -31.85 -3.35 7.16
C ARG A 100 -30.81 -3.69 8.22
N PHE A 101 -30.25 -2.69 8.89
CA PHE A 101 -29.28 -2.93 9.96
C PHE A 101 -29.95 -3.57 11.18
N HIS A 102 -31.09 -3.05 11.61
CA HIS A 102 -31.86 -3.65 12.71
C HIS A 102 -32.22 -5.11 12.44
N ALA A 103 -32.69 -5.43 11.23
CA ALA A 103 -33.00 -6.82 10.85
C ALA A 103 -31.78 -7.76 10.91
N VAL A 104 -30.56 -7.26 10.66
CA VAL A 104 -29.33 -8.04 10.82
C VAL A 104 -28.95 -8.14 12.30
N ALA A 105 -29.05 -7.03 13.05
CA ALA A 105 -28.76 -7.00 14.48
C ALA A 105 -29.67 -7.96 15.27
N ASP A 106 -30.96 -8.00 14.96
CA ASP A 106 -31.92 -8.91 15.59
C ASP A 106 -31.55 -10.38 15.32
N LYS A 107 -31.16 -10.72 14.09
CA LYS A 107 -30.68 -12.07 13.76
C LYS A 107 -29.40 -12.44 14.51
N VAL A 108 -28.48 -11.49 14.68
CA VAL A 108 -27.25 -11.70 15.46
C VAL A 108 -27.55 -11.85 16.94
N ALA A 109 -28.53 -11.12 17.48
CA ALA A 109 -28.97 -11.26 18.86
C ALA A 109 -29.57 -12.66 19.12
N VAL A 110 -30.39 -13.17 18.20
CA VAL A 110 -30.88 -14.57 18.26
C VAL A 110 -29.72 -15.55 18.19
N LEU A 111 -28.75 -15.34 17.30
CA LEU A 111 -27.57 -16.22 17.16
C LEU A 111 -26.73 -16.33 18.43
N ALA A 112 -26.75 -15.31 19.31
CA ALA A 112 -26.05 -15.35 20.59
C ALA A 112 -26.66 -16.34 21.59
N SER A 113 -27.94 -16.70 21.44
CA SER A 113 -28.64 -17.67 22.28
C SER A 113 -28.87 -19.01 21.56
N GLU A 114 -29.18 -18.96 20.25
CA GLU A 114 -29.57 -20.12 19.46
C GLU A 114 -28.77 -20.19 18.17
N VAL A 115 -27.89 -21.19 18.05
CA VAL A 115 -27.16 -21.47 16.82
C VAL A 115 -27.94 -22.51 16.02
N PRO A 116 -28.45 -22.20 14.81
CA PRO A 116 -29.22 -23.12 14.00
C PRO A 116 -28.30 -24.16 13.36
N LEU A 117 -27.88 -25.14 14.15
CA LEU A 117 -27.06 -26.25 13.70
C LEU A 117 -27.90 -27.23 12.88
N SER A 118 -27.36 -27.68 11.74
CA SER A 118 -27.96 -28.80 11.01
C SER A 118 -27.97 -30.07 11.89
N PRO A 119 -28.92 -31.00 11.70
CA PRO A 119 -28.97 -32.22 12.50
C PRO A 119 -27.70 -33.09 12.38
N ALA A 120 -26.94 -32.95 11.28
CA ALA A 120 -25.68 -33.66 11.05
C ALA A 120 -24.45 -32.95 11.67
N ALA A 121 -24.59 -31.73 12.19
CA ALA A 121 -23.49 -30.94 12.72
C ALA A 121 -22.74 -31.59 13.91
N PRO A 122 -23.39 -32.29 14.86
CA PRO A 122 -22.68 -32.94 15.97
C PRO A 122 -21.70 -34.03 15.50
N VAL A 123 -21.98 -34.63 14.34
CA VAL A 123 -21.19 -35.73 13.76
C VAL A 123 -20.15 -35.19 12.76
N THR A 124 -20.47 -34.08 12.10
CA THR A 124 -19.58 -33.41 11.14
C THR A 124 -18.53 -32.62 11.92
N GLY A 125 -17.41 -33.27 12.25
CA GLY A 125 -16.29 -32.61 12.91
C GLY A 125 -15.86 -31.34 12.15
N LEU A 126 -15.31 -30.35 12.87
CA LEU A 126 -14.90 -29.07 12.27
C LEU A 126 -13.57 -29.14 11.50
N HIS A 127 -12.76 -30.18 11.75
CA HIS A 127 -11.43 -30.34 11.16
C HIS A 127 -11.46 -30.37 9.61
N PRO A 128 -12.33 -31.14 8.92
CA PRO A 128 -12.42 -31.12 7.46
C PRO A 128 -12.83 -29.76 6.89
N LEU A 129 -13.68 -29.01 7.60
CA LEU A 129 -14.10 -27.68 7.17
C LEU A 129 -12.97 -26.65 7.28
N ALA A 130 -12.17 -26.74 8.33
CA ALA A 130 -10.96 -25.94 8.50
C ALA A 130 -9.90 -26.30 7.45
N GLY A 131 -9.70 -27.61 7.17
CA GLY A 131 -8.84 -28.10 6.10
C GLY A 131 -9.25 -27.56 4.73
N ALA A 132 -10.53 -27.58 4.39
CA ALA A 132 -11.02 -27.01 3.13
C ALA A 132 -10.77 -25.48 3.01
N ALA A 133 -10.72 -24.75 4.13
CA ALA A 133 -10.35 -23.33 4.11
C ALA A 133 -8.84 -23.12 3.90
N GLU A 134 -8.02 -24.02 4.44
CA GLU A 134 -6.58 -24.06 4.18
C GLU A 134 -6.29 -24.40 2.71
N GLU A 135 -6.91 -25.44 2.15
CA GLU A 135 -6.76 -25.85 0.75
C GLU A 135 -7.07 -24.69 -0.20
N ARG A 136 -8.22 -24.01 -0.02
CA ARG A 136 -8.56 -22.83 -0.84
C ARG A 136 -7.51 -21.71 -0.74
N LEU A 137 -6.93 -21.53 0.45
CA LEU A 137 -5.86 -20.54 0.64
C LEU A 137 -4.58 -20.97 -0.08
N THR A 138 -4.14 -22.22 0.08
CA THR A 138 -2.92 -22.73 -0.55
C THR A 138 -3.04 -22.74 -2.07
N ASP A 139 -4.20 -23.11 -2.60
CA ASP A 139 -4.48 -23.10 -4.05
C ASP A 139 -4.44 -21.68 -4.61
N ALA A 140 -5.07 -20.73 -3.93
CA ALA A 140 -5.06 -19.33 -4.35
C ALA A 140 -3.64 -18.72 -4.29
N ILE A 141 -2.83 -19.12 -3.31
CA ILE A 141 -1.42 -18.69 -3.22
C ILE A 141 -0.58 -19.33 -4.33
N ALA A 142 -0.79 -20.61 -4.63
CA ALA A 142 -0.11 -21.30 -5.71
C ALA A 142 -0.41 -20.68 -7.09
N ALA A 143 -1.59 -20.10 -7.25
CA ALA A 143 -2.00 -19.37 -8.46
C ALA A 143 -1.46 -17.93 -8.54
N LEU A 144 -0.79 -17.39 -7.50
CA LEU A 144 -0.23 -16.05 -7.54
C LEU A 144 0.98 -15.97 -8.50
N PRO A 145 1.16 -14.86 -9.23
CA PRO A 145 2.33 -14.62 -10.06
C PRO A 145 3.55 -14.25 -9.20
N LEU A 146 4.06 -15.21 -8.41
CA LEU A 146 5.13 -15.02 -7.44
C LEU A 146 6.51 -14.78 -8.10
N ILE A 147 6.68 -15.15 -9.37
CA ILE A 147 7.95 -15.03 -10.10
C ILE A 147 8.19 -13.57 -10.57
N THR A 148 7.12 -12.81 -10.81
CA THR A 148 7.17 -11.42 -11.27
C THR A 148 7.44 -10.43 -10.12
N ALA A 149 7.29 -10.85 -8.86
CA ALA A 149 7.52 -10.02 -7.67
C ALA A 149 9.01 -9.88 -7.28
N GLY A 150 9.92 -10.60 -7.96
CA GLY A 150 11.37 -10.55 -7.73
C GLY A 150 12.11 -9.47 -8.52
N HIS A 151 11.43 -8.77 -9.43
CA HIS A 151 12.05 -7.72 -10.25
C HIS A 151 11.55 -6.33 -9.82
N PRO A 152 12.43 -5.44 -9.34
CA PRO A 152 12.05 -4.08 -8.93
C PRO A 152 11.57 -3.19 -10.10
N TYR A 153 11.61 -3.69 -11.33
CA TYR A 153 11.10 -3.04 -12.54
C TYR A 153 10.18 -4.01 -13.30
N ASN A 154 8.93 -4.16 -12.84
CA ASN A 154 7.89 -4.72 -13.69
C ASN A 154 7.51 -3.67 -14.73
N ALA A 155 8.13 -3.75 -15.92
CA ALA A 155 7.86 -2.86 -17.06
C ALA A 155 6.37 -2.82 -17.44
N GLU A 156 5.61 -3.87 -17.12
CA GLU A 156 4.15 -3.93 -17.31
C GLU A 156 3.38 -2.88 -16.49
N ALA A 157 3.88 -2.48 -15.31
CA ALA A 157 3.26 -1.43 -14.50
C ALA A 157 3.39 -0.04 -15.16
N LEU A 158 4.48 0.19 -15.92
CA LEU A 158 4.69 1.42 -16.70
C LEU A 158 3.84 1.41 -17.98
N VAL A 159 3.67 0.27 -18.64
CA VAL A 159 2.84 0.13 -19.85
C VAL A 159 1.35 0.29 -19.55
N HIS A 160 0.87 -0.23 -18.41
CA HIS A 160 -0.52 -0.08 -17.99
C HIS A 160 -0.83 1.27 -17.30
N GLY A 161 0.18 1.99 -16.82
CA GLY A 161 0.03 3.34 -16.25
C GLY A 161 -0.38 4.42 -17.27
N LEU A 162 -0.38 4.10 -18.56
CA LEU A 162 -0.79 4.99 -19.65
C LEU A 162 -2.28 4.81 -20.04
N SER A 163 -2.99 3.84 -19.45
CA SER A 163 -4.42 3.68 -19.69
C SER A 163 -5.22 4.71 -18.87
N PRO A 164 -6.14 5.47 -19.47
CA PRO A 164 -6.97 6.44 -18.77
C PRO A 164 -8.02 5.82 -17.84
N ASP A 165 -8.22 4.50 -17.90
CA ASP A 165 -9.27 3.80 -17.17
C ASP A 165 -8.84 3.49 -15.71
N PRO A 166 -9.63 3.85 -14.67
CA PRO A 166 -9.35 3.53 -13.26
C PRO A 166 -9.52 2.05 -12.91
N SER A 167 -9.50 1.13 -13.89
CA SER A 167 -9.61 -0.29 -13.62
C SER A 167 -8.49 -0.68 -12.64
N PRO A 168 -8.81 -1.40 -11.55
CA PRO A 168 -7.80 -1.83 -10.58
C PRO A 168 -6.69 -2.51 -11.35
N HIS A 169 -5.43 -2.21 -11.02
CA HIS A 169 -4.30 -2.86 -11.66
C HIS A 169 -4.59 -4.36 -11.66
N PRO A 170 -4.65 -5.01 -12.83
CA PRO A 170 -5.24 -6.36 -12.96
C PRO A 170 -4.53 -7.37 -12.07
N GLN A 171 -3.27 -7.09 -11.72
CA GLN A 171 -2.44 -7.87 -10.84
C GLN A 171 -2.83 -7.77 -9.35
N ASP A 172 -3.55 -6.74 -8.88
CA ASP A 172 -3.85 -6.56 -7.45
C ASP A 172 -5.02 -7.44 -6.96
N GLY A 173 -5.93 -7.84 -7.88
CA GLY A 173 -7.13 -8.63 -7.57
C GLY A 173 -6.85 -9.97 -6.88
N PRO A 174 -5.99 -10.84 -7.45
CA PRO A 174 -5.60 -12.11 -6.82
C PRO A 174 -5.01 -11.95 -5.41
N TRP A 175 -4.21 -10.91 -5.17
CA TRP A 175 -3.64 -10.64 -3.84
C TRP A 175 -4.70 -10.24 -2.82
N HIS A 176 -5.71 -9.45 -3.22
CA HIS A 176 -6.84 -9.14 -2.35
C HIS A 176 -7.68 -10.38 -2.02
N GLN A 177 -7.82 -11.31 -2.95
CA GLN A 177 -8.49 -12.59 -2.72
C GLN A 177 -7.72 -13.46 -1.72
N VAL A 178 -6.39 -13.58 -1.87
CA VAL A 178 -5.54 -14.29 -0.92
C VAL A 178 -5.63 -13.68 0.48
N ARG A 179 -5.70 -12.35 0.60
CA ARG A 179 -5.93 -11.67 1.90
C ARG A 179 -7.24 -12.05 2.56
N LEU A 180 -8.32 -12.18 1.78
CA LEU A 180 -9.61 -12.63 2.30
C LEU A 180 -9.54 -14.10 2.76
N LEU A 181 -8.98 -14.98 1.93
CA LEU A 181 -8.83 -16.40 2.24
C LEU A 181 -7.96 -16.63 3.48
N LEU A 182 -6.88 -15.86 3.64
CA LEU A 182 -6.01 -15.94 4.81
C LEU A 182 -6.75 -15.54 6.09
N ARG A 183 -7.61 -14.51 6.04
CA ARG A 183 -8.47 -14.14 7.18
C ARG A 183 -9.49 -15.24 7.49
N LEU A 184 -10.09 -15.85 6.47
CA LEU A 184 -11.05 -16.95 6.65
C LEU A 184 -10.38 -18.18 7.27
N HIS A 185 -9.19 -18.56 6.81
CA HIS A 185 -8.42 -19.65 7.40
C HIS A 185 -8.07 -19.36 8.87
N ARG A 186 -7.67 -18.12 9.19
CA ARG A 186 -7.41 -17.72 10.59
C ARG A 186 -8.67 -17.83 11.46
N TYR A 187 -9.81 -17.33 10.99
CA TYR A 187 -11.08 -17.45 11.72
C TYR A 187 -11.53 -18.91 11.86
N ALA A 188 -11.30 -19.76 10.86
CA ALA A 188 -11.58 -21.19 10.96
C ALA A 188 -10.75 -21.87 12.06
N ARG A 189 -9.47 -21.51 12.18
CA ARG A 189 -8.59 -21.98 13.28
C ARG A 189 -9.05 -21.44 14.65
N GLU A 190 -9.40 -20.16 14.74
CA GLU A 190 -9.93 -19.57 15.97
C GLU A 190 -11.20 -20.32 16.45
N VAL A 191 -12.09 -20.70 15.54
CA VAL A 191 -13.28 -21.51 15.85
C VAL A 191 -12.89 -22.95 16.22
N LEU A 192 -12.00 -23.60 15.47
CA LEU A 192 -11.59 -24.99 15.69
C LEU A 192 -10.95 -25.19 17.07
N TYR A 193 -10.08 -24.26 17.48
CA TYR A 193 -9.35 -24.33 18.74
C TYR A 193 -9.99 -23.49 19.85
N ARG A 194 -11.22 -22.96 19.65
CA ARG A 194 -11.90 -22.10 20.62
C ARG A 194 -11.03 -20.93 21.12
N GLY A 195 -10.21 -20.37 20.23
CA GLY A 195 -9.28 -19.29 20.56
C GLY A 195 -7.99 -19.70 21.29
N GLU A 196 -7.79 -20.98 21.60
CA GLU A 196 -6.58 -21.50 22.26
C GLU A 196 -5.48 -21.93 21.27
N ALA A 197 -5.68 -21.67 19.97
CA ALA A 197 -4.70 -22.01 18.95
C ALA A 197 -3.35 -21.31 19.22
N PRO A 198 -2.21 -22.01 19.10
CA PRO A 198 -0.92 -21.36 19.13
C PRO A 198 -0.83 -20.32 18.01
N VAL A 199 -0.31 -19.15 18.34
CA VAL A 199 -0.19 -18.02 17.43
C VAL A 199 0.80 -18.37 16.32
N ASP A 200 0.30 -18.47 15.10
CA ASP A 200 1.11 -18.72 13.93
C ASP A 200 1.73 -17.40 13.42
N MET A 201 2.97 -17.16 13.83
CA MET A 201 3.73 -15.96 13.45
C MET A 201 3.90 -15.82 11.94
N ARG A 202 3.93 -16.94 11.20
CA ARG A 202 4.01 -16.95 9.74
C ARG A 202 2.74 -16.36 9.14
N LEU A 203 1.57 -16.84 9.58
CA LEU A 203 0.28 -16.33 9.13
C LEU A 203 0.06 -14.87 9.51
N LEU A 204 0.51 -14.45 10.71
CA LEU A 204 0.43 -13.05 11.12
C LEU A 204 1.29 -12.15 10.22
N THR A 205 2.55 -12.53 9.98
CA THR A 205 3.47 -11.75 9.14
C THR A 205 2.97 -11.67 7.70
N ALA A 206 2.50 -12.80 7.15
CA ALA A 206 1.88 -12.86 5.84
C ALA A 206 0.63 -11.97 5.76
N GLY A 207 -0.25 -12.02 6.76
CA GLY A 207 -1.44 -11.17 6.85
C GLY A 207 -1.10 -9.68 6.94
N GLN A 208 -0.06 -9.30 7.69
CA GLN A 208 0.43 -7.92 7.76
C GLN A 208 0.97 -7.44 6.41
N ALA A 209 1.72 -8.28 5.69
CA ALA A 209 2.19 -7.97 4.34
C ALA A 209 1.02 -7.73 3.37
N LEU A 210 -0.02 -8.58 3.41
CA LEU A 210 -1.21 -8.42 2.57
C LEU A 210 -2.04 -7.18 2.93
N ASN A 211 -2.07 -6.77 4.20
CA ASN A 211 -2.69 -5.50 4.58
C ASN A 211 -1.90 -4.31 4.04
N ARG A 212 -0.56 -4.31 4.16
CA ARG A 212 0.29 -3.28 3.55
C ARG A 212 0.12 -3.20 2.03
N HIS A 213 0.03 -4.34 1.34
CA HIS A 213 -0.28 -4.40 -0.09
C HIS A 213 -1.59 -3.65 -0.40
N ARG A 214 -2.67 -4.00 0.31
CA ARG A 214 -3.99 -3.40 0.12
C ARG A 214 -3.95 -1.88 0.37
N ASP A 215 -3.34 -1.46 1.48
CA ASP A 215 -3.28 -0.05 1.87
C ASP A 215 -2.45 0.77 0.86
N ALA A 216 -1.34 0.22 0.37
CA ALA A 216 -0.52 0.83 -0.67
C ALA A 216 -1.25 0.90 -2.02
N SER A 217 -1.96 -0.16 -2.43
CA SER A 217 -2.76 -0.17 -3.66
C SER A 217 -3.87 0.87 -3.62
N GLU A 218 -4.62 0.96 -2.52
CA GLU A 218 -5.67 1.97 -2.33
C GLU A 218 -5.10 3.40 -2.27
N ALA A 219 -3.92 3.59 -1.67
CA ALA A 219 -3.21 4.87 -1.64
C ALA A 219 -2.73 5.29 -3.04
N ALA A 220 -2.15 4.37 -3.81
CA ALA A 220 -1.75 4.62 -5.20
C ALA A 220 -2.93 5.03 -6.08
N ALA A 221 -4.08 4.37 -5.92
CA ALA A 221 -5.31 4.71 -6.62
C ALA A 221 -5.83 6.11 -6.24
N ALA A 222 -5.76 6.48 -4.95
CA ALA A 222 -6.14 7.82 -4.49
C ALA A 222 -5.23 8.91 -5.06
N ALA A 223 -3.92 8.70 -5.11
CA ALA A 223 -2.96 9.63 -5.71
C ALA A 223 -3.21 9.80 -7.22
N ALA A 224 -3.44 8.70 -7.95
CA ALA A 224 -3.78 8.74 -9.37
C ALA A 224 -5.10 9.48 -9.64
N GLN A 225 -6.13 9.24 -8.82
CA GLN A 225 -7.41 9.93 -8.93
C GLN A 225 -7.27 11.43 -8.63
N ALA A 226 -6.46 11.80 -7.64
CA ALA A 226 -6.19 13.21 -7.32
C ALA A 226 -5.45 13.92 -8.46
N ALA A 227 -4.55 13.23 -9.16
CA ALA A 227 -3.81 13.79 -10.31
C ALA A 227 -4.73 14.14 -11.51
N ARG A 228 -5.93 13.55 -11.57
CA ARG A 228 -6.95 13.86 -12.60
C ARG A 228 -7.82 15.07 -12.24
N THR A 229 -7.58 15.73 -11.11
CA THR A 229 -8.33 16.91 -10.69
C THR A 229 -8.11 18.05 -11.70
N PRO A 230 -9.18 18.69 -12.22
CA PRO A 230 -9.02 19.76 -13.19
C PRO A 230 -8.30 20.98 -12.57
N ARG A 231 -7.50 21.67 -13.39
CA ARG A 231 -6.80 22.94 -13.05
C ARG A 231 -5.76 22.84 -11.93
N ILE A 232 -5.19 21.66 -11.67
CA ILE A 232 -3.99 21.54 -10.82
C ILE A 232 -2.75 22.05 -11.56
N THR A 233 -1.74 22.52 -10.82
CA THR A 233 -0.48 22.96 -11.45
C THR A 233 0.36 21.75 -11.91
N PRO A 234 1.23 21.90 -12.92
CA PRO A 234 2.13 20.82 -13.35
C PRO A 234 3.01 20.26 -12.22
N ALA A 235 3.50 21.13 -11.32
CA ALA A 235 4.29 20.70 -10.16
C ALA A 235 3.49 19.82 -9.19
N THR A 236 2.19 20.10 -8.99
CA THR A 236 1.30 19.27 -8.18
C THR A 236 1.00 17.94 -8.86
N ALA A 237 0.75 17.94 -10.18
CA ALA A 237 0.55 16.72 -10.94
C ALA A 237 1.79 15.81 -10.89
N TYR A 238 2.99 16.39 -11.03
CA TYR A 238 4.25 15.67 -10.90
C TYR A 238 4.41 15.04 -9.50
N ALA A 239 4.18 15.82 -8.43
CA ALA A 239 4.26 15.30 -7.06
C ALA A 239 3.29 14.13 -6.81
N LEU A 240 2.07 14.20 -7.35
CA LEU A 240 1.09 13.11 -7.28
C LEU A 240 1.51 11.88 -8.09
N GLY A 241 2.17 12.08 -9.25
CA GLY A 241 2.74 11.00 -10.05
C GLY A 241 3.88 10.27 -9.33
N VAL A 242 4.81 11.01 -8.71
CA VAL A 242 5.89 10.43 -7.90
C VAL A 242 5.32 9.69 -6.68
N LEU A 243 4.32 10.26 -6.01
CA LEU A 243 3.62 9.62 -4.90
C LEU A 243 2.92 8.33 -5.33
N HIS A 244 2.26 8.32 -6.49
CA HIS A 244 1.67 7.11 -7.05
C HIS A 244 2.73 6.03 -7.28
N ALA A 245 3.86 6.37 -7.90
CA ALA A 245 4.96 5.44 -8.16
C ALA A 245 5.55 4.86 -6.86
N ASP A 246 5.79 5.71 -5.85
CA ASP A 246 6.23 5.29 -4.51
C ASP A 246 5.27 4.26 -3.89
N GLN A 247 3.95 4.50 -3.98
CA GLN A 247 2.96 3.55 -3.47
C GLN A 247 2.90 2.26 -4.30
N ARG A 248 3.16 2.29 -5.61
CA ARG A 248 3.31 1.06 -6.42
C ARG A 248 4.55 0.27 -6.01
N HIS A 249 5.66 0.92 -5.68
CA HIS A 249 6.83 0.22 -5.14
C HIS A 249 6.55 -0.43 -3.79
N GLU A 250 5.79 0.23 -2.91
CA GLU A 250 5.34 -0.35 -1.65
C GLU A 250 4.42 -1.58 -1.85
N VAL A 251 3.59 -1.60 -2.90
CA VAL A 251 2.81 -2.78 -3.30
C VAL A 251 3.75 -3.95 -3.62
N GLU A 252 4.75 -3.75 -4.48
CA GLU A 252 5.70 -4.82 -4.83
C GLU A 252 6.55 -5.26 -3.62
N ALA A 253 6.99 -4.32 -2.78
CA ALA A 253 7.70 -4.64 -1.55
C ALA A 253 6.85 -5.48 -0.58
N ALA A 254 5.54 -5.23 -0.51
CA ALA A 254 4.60 -6.02 0.27
C ALA A 254 4.40 -7.44 -0.31
N ARG A 255 4.38 -7.58 -1.64
CA ARG A 255 4.33 -8.90 -2.31
C ARG A 255 5.58 -9.72 -2.01
N PHE A 256 6.75 -9.10 -2.12
CA PHE A 256 8.02 -9.73 -1.76
C PHE A 256 8.05 -10.12 -0.27
N ALA A 257 7.64 -9.24 0.63
CA ALA A 257 7.57 -9.54 2.06
C ALA A 257 6.61 -10.70 2.37
N PHE A 258 5.47 -10.78 1.68
CA PHE A 258 4.55 -11.92 1.79
C PHE A 258 5.22 -13.21 1.34
N GLN A 259 5.88 -13.22 0.19
CA GLN A 259 6.59 -14.39 -0.33
C GLN A 259 7.64 -14.89 0.66
N GLN A 260 8.45 -13.98 1.22
CA GLN A 260 9.46 -14.32 2.23
C GLN A 260 8.84 -14.89 3.51
N ALA A 261 7.73 -14.33 3.97
CA ALA A 261 7.01 -14.86 5.13
C ALA A 261 6.43 -16.25 4.83
N TRP A 262 5.88 -16.47 3.64
CA TRP A 262 5.23 -17.72 3.27
C TRP A 262 6.22 -18.88 3.06
N GLN A 263 7.38 -18.59 2.44
CA GLN A 263 8.45 -19.57 2.15
C GLN A 263 9.24 -20.01 3.39
N ARG A 264 9.31 -19.18 4.45
CA ARG A 264 9.89 -19.57 5.74
C ARG A 264 8.92 -20.51 6.46
N GLN A 265 8.90 -21.76 6.03
CA GLN A 265 8.20 -22.82 6.72
C GLN A 265 8.94 -23.09 8.04
N PRO A 266 8.29 -23.01 9.22
CA PRO A 266 8.90 -23.58 10.42
C PRO A 266 9.11 -25.07 10.15
N VAL A 267 10.34 -25.53 10.31
CA VAL A 267 10.62 -26.96 10.36
C VAL A 267 9.94 -27.46 11.63
N ASP A 268 8.85 -28.21 11.50
CA ASP A 268 8.33 -28.99 12.60
C ASP A 268 9.42 -30.00 12.97
N VAL A 269 10.03 -29.79 14.13
CA VAL A 269 10.96 -30.75 14.71
C VAL A 269 10.12 -31.89 15.29
N PRO A 270 10.38 -33.16 14.90
CA PRO A 270 9.59 -34.32 15.29
C PRO A 270 9.69 -34.65 16.79
#